data_AF-A0A523PR40-F1
#
_entry.id   AF-A0A523PR40-F1
#
_cell.length_a   1.000
_cell.length_b   1.000
_cell.length_c   1.000
_cell.angle_alpha   90.00
_cell.angle_beta   90.00
_cell.angle_gamma   90.00
#
_symmetry.space_group_name_H-M   'P 1'
#
loop_
_entity.id
_entity.type
_entity.pdbx_description
1 polymer ?
#
loop_
_entity_poly.entity_id
_entity_poly.type
_entity_poly.pdbx_seq_one_letter_code
_entity_poly.pdbx_strand_id
1 'polypeptide(L)'
;MQPRFGAIGKHGSITVVERFIRSMKPECTRRIIVPSRLDEIRRELSSCSTCYKEHRPHMGLGGRTPAEMYDGLPSASEGPRIEPRARWPRKVENRTGRIGIRLELVLSHRDGRRHLPIVELKAA
;
A
#
# COMPACT_ATOMS: atom_id res chain seq x y z
N MET A 1 -25.41 -6.91 -2.22
CA MET A 1 -24.78 -5.85 -3.03
C MET A 1 -24.95 -6.18 -4.51
N GLN A 2 -25.41 -5.22 -5.32
CA GLN A 2 -25.60 -5.40 -6.76
C GLN A 2 -24.26 -5.14 -7.48
N PRO A 3 -23.80 -6.01 -8.40
CA PRO A 3 -22.52 -5.82 -9.08
C PRO A 3 -22.51 -4.54 -9.92
N ARG A 4 -21.47 -3.72 -9.78
CA ARG A 4 -21.24 -2.56 -10.67
C ARG A 4 -20.42 -3.01 -11.86
N PHE A 5 -21.00 -3.02 -13.05
CA PHE A 5 -20.29 -3.33 -14.28
C PHE A 5 -19.66 -2.06 -14.87
N GLY A 6 -18.48 -2.23 -15.46
CA GLY A 6 -17.88 -1.18 -16.27
C GLY A 6 -18.75 -0.91 -17.50
N ALA A 7 -19.00 0.36 -17.81
CA ALA A 7 -19.66 0.73 -19.07
C ALA A 7 -18.79 0.32 -20.26
N ILE A 8 -19.34 -0.56 -21.11
CA ILE A 8 -18.70 -1.07 -22.32
C ILE A 8 -18.39 0.11 -23.26
N GLY A 9 -17.16 0.20 -23.78
CA GLY A 9 -16.74 1.27 -24.67
C GLY A 9 -16.40 2.61 -24.01
N LYS A 10 -16.56 2.74 -22.67
CA LYS A 10 -16.15 3.94 -21.92
C LYS A 10 -14.80 3.71 -21.25
N HIS A 11 -13.76 4.36 -21.76
CA HIS A 11 -12.47 4.48 -21.08
C HIS A 11 -12.68 5.14 -19.72
N GLY A 12 -12.20 4.53 -18.63
CA GLY A 12 -12.43 5.02 -17.27
C GLY A 12 -13.26 4.11 -16.38
N SER A 13 -14.17 3.31 -16.96
CA SER A 13 -15.18 2.56 -16.20
C SER A 13 -14.60 1.44 -15.32
N ILE A 14 -13.39 0.98 -15.64
CA ILE A 14 -12.63 -0.04 -14.88
C ILE A 14 -11.23 0.44 -14.49
N THR A 15 -10.95 1.75 -14.58
CA THR A 15 -9.58 2.27 -14.46
C THR A 15 -8.92 2.03 -13.10
N VAL A 16 -9.72 1.86 -12.04
CA VAL A 16 -9.20 1.44 -10.73
C VAL A 16 -8.60 0.03 -10.80
N VAL A 17 -9.32 -0.92 -11.40
CA VAL A 17 -8.86 -2.31 -11.59
C VAL A 17 -7.66 -2.37 -12.54
N GLU A 18 -7.68 -1.59 -13.62
CA GLU A 18 -6.55 -1.50 -14.56
C GLU A 18 -5.28 -0.98 -13.86
N ARG A 19 -5.40 0.07 -13.03
CA ARG A 19 -4.27 0.62 -12.27
C ARG A 19 -3.76 -0.38 -11.23
N PHE A 20 -4.65 -1.12 -10.58
CA PHE A 20 -4.28 -2.20 -9.67
C PHE A 20 -3.46 -3.28 -10.40
N ILE A 21 -4.00 -3.87 -11.49
CA ILE A 21 -3.31 -4.91 -12.27
C ILE A 21 -1.97 -4.41 -12.82
N ARG A 22 -1.93 -3.18 -13.34
CA ARG A 22 -0.71 -2.55 -13.85
C ARG A 22 0.36 -2.41 -12.76
N SER A 23 -0.03 -2.22 -11.49
CA SER A 23 0.90 -2.12 -10.36
C SER A 23 1.36 -3.50 -9.87
N MET A 24 0.42 -4.45 -9.79
CA MET A 24 0.67 -5.82 -9.34
C MET A 24 1.69 -6.54 -10.23
N LYS A 25 1.68 -6.30 -11.55
CA LYS A 25 2.62 -6.95 -12.47
C LYS A 25 4.10 -6.68 -12.10
N PRO A 26 4.60 -5.42 -12.10
CA PRO A 26 6.01 -5.12 -11.82
C PRO A 26 6.42 -5.25 -10.35
N GLU A 27 5.49 -5.08 -9.41
CA GLU A 27 5.80 -5.12 -7.97
C GLU A 27 5.67 -6.52 -7.39
N CYS A 28 4.90 -7.40 -8.02
CA CYS A 28 4.65 -8.75 -7.54
C CYS A 28 4.99 -9.83 -8.55
N THR A 29 4.15 -10.05 -9.56
CA THR A 29 4.24 -11.28 -10.37
C THR A 29 5.51 -11.36 -11.22
N ARG A 30 6.14 -10.22 -11.55
CA ARG A 30 7.44 -10.17 -12.23
C ARG A 30 8.64 -10.26 -11.30
N ARG A 31 8.43 -10.27 -9.97
CA ARG A 31 9.48 -10.31 -8.94
C ARG A 31 9.67 -11.70 -8.33
N ILE A 32 8.84 -12.67 -8.72
CA ILE A 32 8.87 -14.05 -8.23
C ILE A 32 8.86 -15.03 -9.38
N ILE A 33 9.38 -16.23 -9.12
CA ILE A 33 9.06 -17.41 -9.94
C ILE A 33 7.64 -17.80 -9.57
N VAL A 34 6.72 -17.75 -10.53
CA VAL A 34 5.31 -18.04 -10.29
C VAL A 34 5.16 -19.50 -9.89
N PRO A 35 4.58 -19.80 -8.72
CA PRO A 35 4.37 -21.18 -8.29
C PRO A 35 3.47 -21.94 -9.26
N SER A 36 3.65 -23.25 -9.39
CA SER A 36 2.80 -24.09 -10.27
C SER A 36 1.49 -24.50 -9.60
N ARG A 37 1.44 -24.52 -8.27
CA ARG A 37 0.26 -24.90 -7.50
C ARG A 37 -0.68 -23.71 -7.33
N LEU A 38 -1.96 -23.91 -7.65
CA LEU A 38 -2.97 -22.84 -7.60
C LEU A 38 -3.07 -22.17 -6.22
N ASP A 39 -2.99 -22.96 -5.13
CA ASP A 39 -3.09 -22.40 -3.78
C ASP A 39 -1.87 -21.55 -3.40
N GLU A 40 -0.70 -21.88 -3.94
CA GLU A 40 0.51 -21.06 -3.76
C GLU A 40 0.40 -19.77 -4.57
N ILE A 41 -0.08 -19.84 -5.81
CA ILE A 41 -0.39 -18.64 -6.61
C ILE A 41 -1.37 -17.73 -5.85
N ARG A 42 -2.44 -18.29 -5.28
CA ARG A 42 -3.42 -17.53 -4.49
C ARG A 42 -2.76 -16.85 -3.29
N ARG A 43 -1.90 -17.57 -2.54
CA ARG A 43 -1.17 -17.00 -1.40
C ARG A 43 -0.28 -15.83 -1.83
N GLU A 44 0.47 -15.97 -2.93
CA GLU A 44 1.31 -14.87 -3.45
C GLU A 44 0.47 -13.64 -3.83
N LEU A 45 -0.61 -13.86 -4.57
CA LEU A 45 -1.51 -12.77 -4.97
C LEU A 45 -2.19 -12.11 -3.77
N SER A 46 -2.54 -12.88 -2.74
CA SER A 46 -3.08 -12.36 -1.48
C SER A 46 -2.06 -11.48 -0.76
N SER A 47 -0.83 -11.96 -0.50
CA SER A 47 0.21 -11.16 0.16
C SER A 47 0.48 -9.85 -0.58
N CYS A 48 0.53 -9.91 -1.90
CA CYS A 48 0.67 -8.74 -2.76
C CYS A 48 -0.50 -7.77 -2.70
N SER A 49 -1.72 -8.27 -2.78
CA SER A 49 -2.93 -7.47 -2.67
C SER A 49 -2.99 -6.76 -1.32
N THR A 50 -2.62 -7.45 -0.25
CA THR A 50 -2.61 -6.86 1.08
C THR A 50 -1.49 -5.82 1.23
N CYS A 51 -0.31 -6.05 0.67
CA CYS A 51 0.75 -5.04 0.61
C CYS A 51 0.29 -3.78 -0.16
N TYR A 52 -0.36 -3.93 -1.31
CA TYR A 52 -0.93 -2.84 -2.10
C TYR A 52 -2.00 -2.04 -1.32
N LYS A 53 -2.81 -2.76 -0.54
CA LYS A 53 -3.92 -2.22 0.25
C LYS A 53 -3.45 -1.46 1.49
N GLU A 54 -2.44 -1.96 2.20
CA GLU A 54 -2.08 -1.44 3.52
C GLU A 54 -0.84 -0.55 3.52
N HIS A 55 0.15 -0.85 2.66
CA HIS A 55 1.49 -0.24 2.78
C HIS A 55 1.86 0.62 1.57
N ARG A 56 1.27 0.36 0.38
CA ARG A 56 1.59 1.11 -0.84
C ARG A 56 0.86 2.47 -0.85
N PRO A 57 1.58 3.60 -0.87
CA PRO A 57 0.96 4.91 -1.07
C PRO A 57 0.51 5.08 -2.53
N HIS A 58 -0.67 5.69 -2.74
CA HIS A 58 -1.20 5.91 -4.09
C HIS A 58 -1.23 7.39 -4.45
N MET A 59 -0.60 7.75 -5.57
CA MET A 59 -0.62 9.15 -6.05
C MET A 59 -2.04 9.67 -6.28
N GLY A 60 -2.94 8.83 -6.80
CA GLY A 60 -4.34 9.21 -7.01
C GLY A 60 -5.14 9.40 -5.71
N LEU A 61 -4.60 8.97 -4.57
CA LEU A 61 -5.22 9.10 -3.24
C LEU A 61 -4.45 10.09 -2.35
N GLY A 62 -3.62 10.96 -2.94
CA GLY A 62 -2.82 11.93 -2.19
C GLY A 62 -1.78 11.28 -1.26
N GLY A 63 -1.28 10.09 -1.63
CA GLY A 63 -0.32 9.33 -0.84
C GLY A 63 -0.93 8.44 0.24
N ARG A 64 -2.26 8.45 0.40
CA ARG A 64 -2.97 7.48 1.23
C ARG A 64 -2.92 6.07 0.65
N THR A 65 -3.10 5.08 1.51
CA THR A 65 -3.33 3.69 1.11
C THR A 65 -4.84 3.46 0.85
N PRO A 66 -5.21 2.42 0.10
CA PRO A 66 -6.63 2.11 -0.14
C PRO A 66 -7.36 1.75 1.15
N ALA A 67 -6.68 1.11 2.12
CA ALA A 67 -7.27 0.82 3.42
C ALA A 67 -7.59 2.11 4.20
N GLU A 68 -6.67 3.10 4.20
CA GLU A 68 -6.91 4.42 4.81
C GLU A 68 -8.08 5.17 4.15
N MET A 69 -8.27 5.03 2.84
CA MET A 69 -9.34 5.74 2.12
C MET A 69 -10.70 5.05 2.23
N TYR A 70 -10.76 3.72 2.09
CA TYR A 70 -12.01 3.00 1.89
C TYR A 70 -12.48 2.21 3.11
N ASP A 71 -11.57 1.78 3.99
CA ASP A 71 -11.93 0.96 5.16
C ASP A 71 -12.14 1.79 6.43
N GLY A 72 -12.07 3.13 6.34
CA GLY A 72 -12.24 4.02 7.48
C GLY A 72 -11.17 3.86 8.55
N LEU A 73 -10.03 3.24 8.21
CA LEU A 73 -8.86 3.24 9.09
C LEU A 73 -8.44 4.69 9.36
N PRO A 74 -8.02 5.01 10.60
CA PRO A 74 -7.46 6.32 10.88
C PRO A 74 -6.36 6.56 9.85
N SER A 75 -6.44 7.73 9.21
CA SER A 75 -5.40 8.12 8.26
C SER A 75 -4.09 8.02 9.01
N ALA A 76 -3.06 7.41 8.46
CA ALA A 76 -1.86 7.24 9.26
C ALA A 76 -1.25 8.62 9.65
N SER A 77 -1.68 9.71 9.00
CA SER A 77 -1.47 11.11 9.40
C SER A 77 -2.06 11.53 10.75
N GLU A 78 -2.93 10.73 11.33
CA GLU A 78 -3.41 10.82 12.72
C GLU A 78 -2.51 10.00 13.67
N GLY A 79 -1.54 9.28 13.13
CA GLY A 79 -0.48 8.58 13.84
C GLY A 79 0.74 9.47 14.13
N PRO A 80 1.88 8.86 14.54
CA PRO A 80 3.05 9.60 15.00
C PRO A 80 3.63 10.55 13.94
N ARG A 81 4.32 11.61 14.41
CA ARG A 81 4.93 12.69 13.60
C ARG A 81 5.85 12.22 12.47
N ILE A 82 6.34 10.99 12.53
CA ILE A 82 7.41 10.45 11.70
C ILE A 82 6.84 9.37 10.79
N GLU A 83 6.95 9.60 9.48
CA GLU A 83 6.44 8.69 8.45
C GLU A 83 7.41 8.70 7.25
N PRO A 84 7.84 7.52 6.75
CA PRO A 84 8.76 7.42 5.62
C PRO A 84 8.15 7.80 4.25
N ARG A 85 6.82 7.81 4.09
CA ARG A 85 6.17 8.14 2.82
C ARG A 85 6.42 9.58 2.36
N ALA A 86 6.92 9.73 1.12
CA ALA A 86 7.24 11.03 0.53
C ALA A 86 6.03 11.98 0.37
N ARG A 87 4.84 11.44 0.06
CA ARG A 87 3.59 12.21 -0.05
C ARG A 87 2.68 11.94 1.15
N TRP A 88 3.23 12.07 2.34
CA TRP A 88 2.47 11.91 3.57
C TRP A 88 1.35 12.96 3.66
N PRO A 89 0.04 12.59 3.75
CA PRO A 89 -1.05 13.55 3.92
C PRO A 89 -1.02 14.19 5.32
N ARG A 90 -0.02 15.02 5.62
CA ARG A 90 0.11 15.73 6.90
C ARG A 90 -1.12 16.60 7.17
N LYS A 91 -1.80 16.39 8.30
CA LYS A 91 -2.55 17.47 8.96
C LYS A 91 -1.50 18.40 9.60
N VAL A 92 -1.61 19.70 9.33
CA VAL A 92 -0.62 20.72 9.72
C VAL A 92 -0.63 20.96 11.24
N GLU A 93 -1.68 20.49 11.93
CA GLU A 93 -1.94 20.78 13.33
C GLU A 93 -1.75 19.52 14.20
N ASN A 94 -1.06 19.72 15.33
CA ASN A 94 -0.73 18.77 16.39
C ASN A 94 0.51 17.89 16.17
N ARG A 95 1.64 18.47 16.60
CA ARG A 95 2.97 17.88 16.65
C ARG A 95 3.17 17.11 17.97
N THR A 96 2.73 15.87 18.08
CA THR A 96 3.18 14.99 19.17
C THR A 96 4.51 14.33 18.76
N GLY A 97 5.60 14.70 19.44
CA GLY A 97 6.93 14.11 19.24
C GLY A 97 8.08 15.06 19.59
N ARG A 98 9.16 14.52 20.15
CA ARG A 98 10.37 15.28 20.50
C ARG A 98 11.14 15.70 19.25
N ILE A 99 11.58 16.95 19.19
CA ILE A 99 12.49 17.45 18.15
C ILE A 99 13.90 16.95 18.45
N GLY A 100 14.70 16.65 17.43
CA GLY A 100 16.10 16.23 17.60
C GLY A 100 16.29 14.74 17.93
N ILE A 101 15.26 13.90 17.74
CA ILE A 101 15.40 12.46 17.92
C ILE A 101 16.13 11.81 16.76
N ARG A 102 17.00 10.85 17.07
CA ARG A 102 17.62 9.98 16.07
C ARG A 102 16.59 8.93 15.64
N LEU A 103 16.48 8.73 14.34
CA LEU A 103 15.57 7.75 13.75
C LEU A 103 16.37 6.60 13.16
N GLU A 104 15.84 5.40 13.33
CA GLU A 104 16.30 4.20 12.67
C GLU A 104 15.31 3.80 11.59
N LEU A 105 15.83 3.54 10.38
CA LEU A 105 15.05 3.01 9.27
C LEU A 105 15.01 1.49 9.39
N VAL A 106 13.83 0.95 9.69
CA VAL A 106 13.62 -0.49 9.83
C VAL A 106 12.96 -1.02 8.57
N LEU A 107 13.66 -1.95 7.91
CA LEU A 107 13.16 -2.65 6.73
C LEU A 107 12.72 -4.06 7.14
N SER A 108 11.42 -4.31 7.10
CA SER A 108 10.85 -5.65 7.23
C SER A 108 10.21 -6.10 5.93
N HIS A 109 9.71 -7.34 5.88
CA HIS A 109 9.17 -7.93 4.67
C HIS A 109 7.87 -8.67 4.98
N ARG A 110 6.84 -8.43 4.17
CA ARG A 110 5.56 -9.07 4.37
C ARG A 110 5.68 -10.57 4.16
N ASP A 111 5.30 -11.36 5.18
CA ASP A 111 5.32 -12.83 5.13
C ASP A 111 6.70 -13.40 4.67
N GLY A 112 7.80 -12.71 5.00
CA GLY A 112 9.15 -13.09 4.56
C GLY A 112 9.49 -12.81 3.09
N ARG A 113 8.59 -12.18 2.32
CA ARG A 113 8.78 -11.91 0.89
C ARG A 113 9.62 -10.67 0.65
N ARG A 114 10.86 -10.86 0.18
CA ARG A 114 11.81 -9.76 -0.12
C ARG A 114 11.29 -8.70 -1.08
N HIS A 115 10.40 -9.08 -2.00
CA HIS A 115 9.81 -8.15 -2.98
C HIS A 115 8.63 -7.33 -2.42
N LEU A 116 8.21 -7.60 -1.18
CA LEU A 116 7.16 -6.86 -0.46
C LEU A 116 7.76 -6.18 0.78
N PRO A 117 8.59 -5.13 0.60
CA PRO A 117 9.20 -4.42 1.71
C PRO A 117 8.15 -3.62 2.49
N ILE A 118 8.28 -3.64 3.81
CA ILE A 118 7.58 -2.75 4.73
C ILE A 118 8.65 -1.85 5.35
N VAL A 119 8.50 -0.55 5.12
CA VAL A 119 9.46 0.46 5.57
C VAL A 119 8.85 1.19 6.76
N GLU A 120 9.55 1.15 7.89
CA GLU A 120 9.15 1.82 9.12
C GLU A 120 10.27 2.75 9.61
N LEU A 121 9.89 3.78 10.36
CA LEU A 121 10.83 4.63 11.09
C LEU A 121 10.58 4.46 12.58
N LYS A 122 11.62 4.08 13.33
CA LYS A 122 11.57 3.94 14.79
C LYS A 122 12.48 4.98 15.44
N ALA A 123 12.15 5.38 16.66
CA ALA A 123 13.10 6.16 17.48
C ALA A 123 14.26 5.22 17.88
N ALA A 124 15.49 5.71 17.74
CA ALA A 124 16.70 5.00 18.15
C ALA A 124 16.86 4.96 19.68
#